data_AF-A0A378UX63-F1
#
_entry.id   AF-A0A378UX63-F1
#
_cell.length_a   1.000
_cell.length_b   1.000
_cell.length_c   1.000
_cell.angle_alpha   90.00
_cell.angle_beta   90.00
_cell.angle_gamma   90.00
#
_symmetry.space_group_name_H-M   'P 1'
#
loop_
_entity.id
_entity.type
_entity.pdbx_description
1 polymer ?
#
loop_
_entity_poly.entity_id
_entity_poly.type
_entity_poly.pdbx_seq_one_letter_code
_entity_poly.pdbx_strand_id
1 'polypeptide(L)'
;MTRWWRVLSGRAWPRSLAGQAIALQVVVLAVVVLAGTALALLDARRDGEDAARQQVIGVATALADSPSTAAAIESGTATRVLQPVTEAVRTSTGIAFITIMAPDGIRFTHTDPSQIGGHYLGTVAPALRGETFTEIYTGTLGPSVRAIAPVRGHDGASSGWYRRGSPSRPWGSVGARRYRRSLR
;
A
#
# COMPACT_ATOMS: atom_id res chain seq x y z
N MET A 1 -15.77 -50.99 31.56
CA MET A 1 -14.88 -49.86 31.23
C MET A 1 -15.73 -48.67 30.80
N THR A 2 -16.24 -47.87 31.74
CA THR A 2 -17.11 -46.72 31.41
C THR A 2 -17.05 -45.65 32.51
N ARG A 3 -17.10 -44.38 32.06
CA ARG A 3 -17.32 -43.11 32.77
C ARG A 3 -16.10 -42.35 33.33
N TRP A 4 -15.46 -41.59 32.44
CA TRP A 4 -14.49 -40.52 32.74
C TRP A 4 -15.04 -39.09 32.51
N TRP A 5 -16.36 -38.89 32.48
CA TRP A 5 -16.99 -37.61 32.09
C TRP A 5 -17.73 -36.86 33.20
N ARG A 6 -17.31 -36.97 34.47
CA ARG A 6 -17.89 -36.17 35.56
C ARG A 6 -16.84 -35.53 36.47
N VAL A 7 -16.08 -34.57 35.95
CA VAL A 7 -15.48 -33.51 36.79
C VAL A 7 -15.53 -32.17 36.05
N LEU A 8 -16.72 -31.77 35.63
CA LEU A 8 -17.04 -30.37 35.30
C LEU A 8 -18.39 -30.01 35.94
N SER A 9 -18.46 -30.16 37.26
CA SER A 9 -19.62 -29.71 38.03
C SER A 9 -19.21 -29.32 39.44
N GLY A 10 -18.36 -28.29 39.51
CA GLY A 10 -18.07 -27.54 40.73
C GLY A 10 -18.36 -26.07 40.47
N ARG A 11 -19.65 -25.72 40.40
CA ARG A 11 -20.10 -24.33 40.30
C ARG A 11 -19.81 -23.66 41.64
N ALA A 12 -18.58 -23.19 41.83
CA ALA A 12 -18.16 -22.35 42.94
C ALA A 12 -18.74 -20.94 42.75
N TRP A 13 -20.07 -20.84 42.71
CA TRP A 13 -20.73 -19.55 42.78
C TRP A 13 -20.64 -19.09 44.23
N PRO A 14 -20.02 -17.93 44.52
CA PRO A 14 -19.99 -17.40 45.87
C PRO A 14 -21.43 -17.18 46.35
N ARG A 15 -21.76 -17.79 47.50
CA ARG A 15 -23.11 -17.69 48.11
C ARG A 15 -23.34 -16.37 48.84
N SER A 16 -22.33 -15.50 48.93
CA SER A 16 -22.44 -14.16 49.52
C SER A 16 -22.61 -13.09 48.43
N LEU A 17 -23.42 -12.06 48.73
CA LEU A 17 -23.63 -10.91 47.83
C LEU A 17 -22.30 -10.24 47.44
N ALA A 18 -21.35 -10.15 48.38
CA ALA A 18 -20.01 -9.60 48.14
C ALA A 18 -19.22 -10.42 47.12
N GLY A 19 -19.25 -11.75 47.20
CA GLY A 19 -18.54 -12.59 46.23
C GLY A 19 -19.20 -12.57 44.85
N GLN A 20 -20.53 -12.43 44.77
CA GLN A 20 -21.23 -12.25 43.51
C GLN A 20 -20.87 -10.91 42.85
N ALA A 21 -20.76 -9.83 43.64
CA ALA A 21 -20.31 -8.54 43.16
C ALA A 21 -18.86 -8.58 42.65
N ILE A 22 -17.95 -9.25 43.37
CA ILE A 22 -16.57 -9.44 42.93
C ILE A 22 -16.51 -10.28 41.65
N ALA A 23 -17.28 -11.37 41.56
CA ALA A 23 -17.33 -12.20 40.36
C ALA A 23 -17.85 -11.42 39.15
N LEU A 24 -18.92 -10.63 39.33
CA LEU A 24 -19.43 -9.73 38.30
C LEU A 24 -18.36 -8.73 37.87
N GLN A 25 -17.65 -8.12 38.82
CA GLN A 25 -16.59 -7.15 38.55
C GLN A 25 -15.44 -7.77 37.75
N VAL A 26 -15.02 -8.99 38.09
CA VAL A 26 -13.99 -9.71 37.35
C VAL A 26 -14.47 -10.03 35.93
N VAL A 27 -15.73 -10.44 35.76
CA VAL A 27 -16.31 -10.68 34.42
C VAL A 27 -16.36 -9.40 33.60
N VAL A 28 -16.84 -8.30 34.18
CA VAL A 28 -16.90 -6.99 33.51
C VAL A 28 -15.49 -6.54 33.11
N LEU A 29 -14.52 -6.64 34.03
CA LEU A 29 -13.12 -6.31 33.76
C LEU A 29 -12.56 -7.16 32.61
N ALA A 30 -12.80 -8.47 32.64
CA ALA A 30 -12.35 -9.38 31.58
C ALA A 30 -12.97 -9.02 30.23
N VAL A 31 -14.27 -8.70 30.18
CA VAL A 31 -14.96 -8.26 28.96
C VAL A 31 -14.36 -6.96 28.42
N VAL A 32 -14.12 -5.97 29.29
CA VAL A 32 -13.52 -4.69 28.89
C VAL A 32 -12.10 -4.89 28.34
N VAL A 33 -11.27 -5.69 28.99
CA VAL A 33 -9.90 -5.97 28.53
C VAL A 33 -9.89 -6.72 27.19
N LEU A 34 -10.76 -7.71 27.02
CA LEU A 34 -10.87 -8.47 25.77
C LEU A 34 -11.38 -7.58 24.62
N ALA A 35 -12.41 -6.77 24.86
CA ALA A 35 -12.93 -5.83 23.87
C ALA A 35 -11.87 -4.79 23.48
N GLY A 36 -11.18 -4.20 24.46
CA GLY A 36 -10.10 -3.23 24.21
C GLY A 36 -8.96 -3.83 23.41
N THR A 37 -8.53 -5.06 23.73
CA THR A 37 -7.49 -5.77 23.00
C THR A 37 -7.93 -6.09 21.57
N ALA A 38 -9.17 -6.55 21.36
CA ALA A 38 -9.70 -6.82 20.04
C ALA A 38 -9.76 -5.55 19.17
N LEU A 39 -10.22 -4.42 19.72
CA LEU A 39 -10.24 -3.13 19.02
C LEU A 39 -8.82 -2.66 18.68
N ALA A 40 -7.89 -2.71 19.63
CA ALA A 40 -6.51 -2.32 19.40
C ALA A 40 -5.85 -3.15 18.28
N LEU A 41 -6.14 -4.45 18.23
CA LEU A 41 -5.64 -5.32 17.15
C LEU A 41 -6.27 -5.02 15.78
N LEU A 42 -7.54 -4.57 15.75
CA LEU A 42 -8.20 -4.15 14.51
C LEU A 42 -7.63 -2.82 14.01
N ASP A 43 -7.44 -1.85 14.91
CA ASP A 43 -6.90 -0.54 14.56
C ASP A 43 -5.43 -0.64 14.13
N ALA A 44 -4.60 -1.40 14.85
CA ALA A 44 -3.21 -1.64 14.45
C ALA A 44 -3.09 -2.25 13.05
N ARG A 45 -4.07 -3.06 12.61
CA ARG A 45 -4.10 -3.60 11.24
C ARG A 45 -4.44 -2.53 10.22
N ARG A 46 -5.43 -1.67 10.51
CA ARG A 46 -5.85 -0.58 9.62
C ARG A 46 -4.75 0.46 9.46
N ASP A 47 -4.15 0.89 10.57
CA ASP A 47 -3.08 1.87 10.59
C ASP A 47 -1.87 1.41 9.78
N GLY A 48 -1.52 0.12 9.87
CA GLY A 48 -0.45 -0.48 9.07
C GLY A 48 -0.74 -0.49 7.57
N GLU A 49 -2.00 -0.72 7.17
CA GLU A 49 -2.42 -0.70 5.76
C GLU A 49 -2.45 0.73 5.19
N ASP A 50 -2.93 1.70 5.97
CA ASP A 50 -2.97 3.10 5.57
C ASP A 50 -1.57 3.71 5.49
N ALA A 51 -0.70 3.43 6.45
CA ALA A 51 0.70 3.86 6.40
C ALA A 51 1.44 3.26 5.19
N ALA A 52 1.21 1.98 4.88
CA ALA A 52 1.79 1.35 3.69
C ALA A 52 1.26 1.98 2.39
N ARG A 53 -0.04 2.32 2.33
CA ARG A 53 -0.64 3.02 1.19
C ARG A 53 -0.03 4.40 1.00
N GLN A 54 0.06 5.20 2.06
CA GLN A 54 0.64 6.54 2.02
C GLN A 54 2.10 6.51 1.58
N GLN A 55 2.89 5.55 2.08
CA GLN A 55 4.28 5.38 1.67
C GLN A 55 4.41 5.11 0.16
N VAL A 56 3.59 4.19 -0.38
CA VAL A 56 3.62 3.82 -1.79
C VAL A 56 3.19 4.98 -2.70
N ILE A 57 2.15 5.73 -2.29
CA ILE A 57 1.72 6.96 -3.00
C ILE A 57 2.83 8.01 -2.97
N GLY A 58 3.43 8.25 -1.80
CA GLY A 58 4.48 9.25 -1.63
C GLY A 58 5.69 8.97 -2.52
N VAL A 59 6.16 7.73 -2.56
CA VAL A 59 7.29 7.34 -3.44
C VAL A 59 6.92 7.47 -4.92
N ALA A 60 5.74 7.00 -5.33
CA ALA A 60 5.31 7.10 -6.72
C ALA A 60 5.20 8.56 -7.17
N THR A 61 4.60 9.41 -6.34
CA THR A 61 4.43 10.85 -6.61
C THR A 61 5.77 11.58 -6.64
N ALA A 62 6.66 11.32 -5.67
CA ALA A 62 7.97 11.96 -5.61
C ALA A 62 8.86 11.59 -6.82
N LEU A 63 8.81 10.34 -7.27
CA LEU A 63 9.50 9.93 -8.49
C LEU A 63 8.87 10.54 -9.75
N ALA A 64 7.54 10.66 -9.80
CA ALA A 64 6.83 11.22 -10.94
C ALA A 64 7.01 12.74 -11.09
N ASP A 65 7.07 13.46 -9.97
CA ASP A 65 7.28 14.91 -9.92
C ASP A 65 8.76 15.30 -9.99
N SER A 66 9.68 14.33 -9.98
CA SER A 66 11.12 14.62 -10.10
C SER A 66 11.47 15.15 -11.49
N PRO A 67 12.11 16.33 -11.61
CA PRO A 67 12.56 16.86 -12.90
C PRO A 67 13.51 15.90 -13.63
N SER A 68 14.31 15.13 -12.87
CA SER A 68 15.24 14.15 -13.43
C SER A 68 14.51 12.99 -14.13
N THR A 69 13.30 12.64 -13.69
CA THR A 69 12.47 11.61 -14.33
C THR A 69 11.98 12.09 -15.69
N ALA A 70 11.42 13.30 -15.77
CA ALA A 70 10.98 13.89 -17.02
C ALA A 70 12.15 14.03 -18.01
N ALA A 71 13.28 14.61 -17.57
CA ALA A 71 14.46 14.78 -18.40
C ALA A 71 15.05 13.45 -18.92
N ALA A 72 15.04 12.40 -18.11
CA ALA A 72 15.51 11.07 -18.53
C ALA A 72 14.60 10.44 -19.59
N ILE A 73 13.28 10.65 -19.49
CA ILE A 73 12.31 10.19 -20.48
C ILE A 73 12.46 10.98 -21.79
N GLU A 74 12.51 12.31 -21.72
CA GLU A 74 12.63 13.20 -22.89
C GLU A 74 13.95 12.98 -23.65
N SER A 75 15.05 12.70 -22.94
CA SER A 75 16.36 12.42 -23.56
C SER A 75 16.49 11.02 -24.16
N GLY A 76 15.47 10.15 -24.04
CA GLY A 76 15.52 8.76 -24.50
C GLY A 76 16.48 7.87 -23.71
N THR A 77 16.99 8.34 -22.56
CA THR A 77 17.94 7.58 -21.71
C THR A 77 17.29 7.01 -20.44
N ALA A 78 15.95 6.97 -20.40
CA ALA A 78 15.12 6.60 -19.26
C ALA A 78 15.59 5.34 -18.54
N THR A 79 15.75 4.22 -19.25
CA THR A 79 16.19 2.96 -18.63
C THR A 79 17.56 3.10 -17.97
N ARG A 80 18.54 3.69 -18.66
CA ARG A 80 19.91 3.83 -18.15
C ARG A 80 19.99 4.69 -16.89
N VAL A 81 19.20 5.75 -16.83
CA VAL A 81 19.21 6.71 -15.71
C VAL A 81 18.30 6.26 -14.56
N LEU A 82 17.08 5.79 -14.88
CA LEU A 82 16.04 5.55 -13.89
C LEU A 82 16.07 4.14 -13.31
N GLN A 83 16.59 3.14 -14.01
CA GLN A 83 16.72 1.78 -13.47
C GLN A 83 17.53 1.73 -12.16
N PRO A 84 18.75 2.30 -12.07
CA PRO A 84 19.50 2.28 -10.82
C PRO A 84 18.82 3.09 -9.70
N VAL A 85 18.19 4.22 -10.04
CA VAL A 85 17.46 5.06 -9.07
C VAL A 85 16.27 4.29 -8.49
N THR A 86 15.46 3.67 -9.34
CA THR A 86 14.28 2.91 -8.93
C THR A 86 14.65 1.69 -8.08
N GLU A 87 15.74 0.98 -8.40
CA GLU A 87 16.22 -0.13 -7.56
C GLU A 87 16.80 0.32 -6.21
N ALA A 88 17.51 1.46 -6.17
CA ALA A 88 18.01 2.03 -4.92
C ALA A 88 16.84 2.44 -3.99
N VAL A 89 15.84 3.13 -4.54
CA VAL A 89 14.63 3.53 -3.80
C VAL A 89 13.83 2.31 -3.35
N ARG A 90 13.67 1.30 -4.22
CA ARG A 90 12.98 0.06 -3.89
C ARG A 90 13.62 -0.63 -2.68
N THR A 91 14.95 -0.76 -2.71
CA THR A 91 15.71 -1.45 -1.66
C THR A 91 15.71 -0.68 -0.34
N SER A 92 15.81 0.65 -0.37
CA SER A 92 15.81 1.48 0.85
C SER A 92 14.42 1.58 1.51
N THR A 93 13.34 1.55 0.71
CA THR A 93 11.97 1.71 1.21
C THR A 93 11.25 0.39 1.49
N GLY A 94 11.83 -0.74 1.08
CA GLY A 94 11.20 -2.07 1.19
C GLY A 94 9.97 -2.23 0.29
N ILE A 95 9.86 -1.42 -0.75
CA ILE A 95 8.86 -1.56 -1.81
C ILE A 95 9.24 -2.81 -2.63
N ALA A 96 8.24 -3.58 -3.08
CA ALA A 96 8.42 -4.83 -3.78
C ALA A 96 8.72 -4.66 -5.28
N PHE A 97 8.16 -3.65 -5.94
CA PHE A 97 8.56 -3.26 -7.30
C PHE A 97 8.36 -1.76 -7.49
N ILE A 98 9.21 -1.16 -8.34
CA ILE A 98 9.02 0.19 -8.87
C ILE A 98 9.14 0.11 -10.40
N THR A 99 8.18 0.67 -11.12
CA THR A 99 8.13 0.63 -12.58
C THR A 99 7.78 2.01 -13.10
N ILE A 100 8.66 2.58 -13.92
CA ILE A 100 8.40 3.79 -14.70
C ILE A 100 8.11 3.34 -16.13
N MET A 101 7.00 3.80 -16.70
CA MET A 101 6.55 3.39 -18.03
C MET A 101 6.17 4.58 -18.89
N ALA A 102 6.30 4.43 -20.20
CA ALA A 102 5.84 5.35 -21.23
C ALA A 102 4.30 5.42 -21.30
N PRO A 103 3.72 6.41 -22.00
CA PRO A 103 2.26 6.59 -22.10
C PRO A 103 1.55 5.46 -22.85
N ASP A 104 2.27 4.72 -23.69
CA ASP A 104 1.80 3.51 -24.38
C ASP A 104 1.90 2.23 -23.50
N GLY A 105 2.36 2.38 -22.25
CA GLY A 105 2.51 1.30 -21.29
C GLY A 105 3.82 0.52 -21.42
N ILE A 106 4.77 0.94 -22.25
CA ILE A 106 6.10 0.31 -22.33
C ILE A 106 6.93 0.65 -21.10
N ARG A 107 7.50 -0.38 -20.44
CA ARG A 107 8.26 -0.19 -19.21
C ARG A 107 9.69 0.27 -19.49
N PHE A 108 10.08 1.41 -18.92
CA PHE A 108 11.47 1.86 -18.88
C PHE A 108 12.27 1.21 -17.76
N THR A 109 11.63 0.94 -16.61
CA THR A 109 12.26 0.31 -15.46
C THR A 109 11.42 -0.85 -14.94
N HIS A 110 12.09 -1.85 -14.39
CA HIS A 110 11.42 -2.97 -13.71
C HIS A 110 12.41 -3.71 -12.81
N THR A 111 11.96 -4.25 -11.68
CA THR A 111 12.82 -5.00 -10.76
C THR A 111 13.37 -6.28 -11.35
N ASP A 112 12.64 -6.89 -12.27
CA ASP A 112 13.13 -7.93 -13.17
C ASP A 112 13.54 -7.27 -14.50
N PRO A 113 14.85 -7.17 -14.80
CA PRO A 113 15.34 -6.50 -16.01
C PRO A 113 14.87 -7.13 -17.32
N SER A 114 14.50 -8.42 -17.31
CA SER A 114 13.99 -9.10 -18.50
C SER A 114 12.62 -8.58 -18.96
N GLN A 115 11.91 -7.87 -18.08
CA GLN A 115 10.61 -7.28 -18.37
C GLN A 115 10.67 -5.81 -18.81
N ILE A 116 11.86 -5.22 -18.86
CA ILE A 116 12.07 -3.88 -19.41
C ILE A 116 11.80 -3.93 -20.92
N GLY A 117 11.10 -2.92 -21.45
CA GLY A 117 10.64 -2.89 -22.84
C GLY A 117 9.35 -3.68 -23.09
N GLY A 118 8.88 -4.48 -22.12
CA GLY A 118 7.57 -5.13 -22.19
C GLY A 118 6.42 -4.19 -21.86
N HIS A 119 5.20 -4.56 -22.26
CA HIS A 119 3.99 -3.84 -21.88
C HIS A 119 3.59 -4.09 -20.43
N TYR A 120 3.14 -3.02 -19.79
CA TYR A 120 2.57 -3.10 -18.45
C TYR A 120 1.24 -3.84 -18.42
N LEU A 121 1.18 -4.88 -17.59
CA LEU A 121 -0.04 -5.63 -17.29
C LEU A 121 -0.76 -5.00 -16.08
N GLY A 122 -1.75 -4.15 -16.36
CA GLY A 122 -2.61 -3.51 -15.37
C GLY A 122 -3.33 -2.28 -15.91
N THR A 123 -4.04 -1.58 -15.04
CA THR A 123 -4.77 -0.36 -15.40
C THR A 123 -3.79 0.81 -15.50
N VAL A 124 -3.78 1.54 -16.62
CA VAL A 124 -2.96 2.77 -16.81
C VAL A 124 -3.83 3.98 -17.19
N ALA A 125 -5.06 3.74 -17.65
CA ALA A 125 -5.94 4.76 -18.22
C ALA A 125 -6.17 6.00 -17.33
N PRO A 126 -6.35 5.91 -16.00
CA PRO A 126 -6.50 7.11 -15.16
C PRO A 126 -5.23 7.95 -15.09
N ALA A 127 -4.05 7.32 -15.01
CA ALA A 127 -2.79 8.04 -15.05
C ALA A 127 -2.59 8.77 -16.37
N LEU A 128 -3.04 8.20 -17.49
CA LEU A 128 -3.04 8.89 -18.80
C LEU A 128 -3.95 10.13 -18.87
N ARG A 129 -4.89 10.29 -17.93
CA ARG A 129 -5.69 11.51 -17.77
C ARG A 129 -5.08 12.51 -16.79
N GLY A 130 -3.89 12.22 -16.25
CA GLY A 130 -3.24 13.05 -15.25
C GLY A 130 -3.76 12.83 -13.82
N GLU A 131 -4.52 11.76 -13.58
CA GLU A 131 -5.03 11.40 -12.26
C GLU A 131 -4.06 10.43 -11.58
N THR A 132 -3.57 10.80 -10.38
CA THR A 132 -2.92 9.83 -9.49
C THR A 132 -3.99 8.93 -8.90
N PHE A 133 -3.81 7.62 -9.03
CA PHE A 133 -4.76 6.66 -8.46
C PHE A 133 -4.05 5.51 -7.77
N THR A 134 -4.79 4.85 -6.88
CA THR A 134 -4.34 3.62 -6.27
C THR A 134 -5.23 2.47 -6.67
N GLU A 135 -4.62 1.32 -6.90
CA GLU A 135 -5.31 0.09 -7.23
C GLU A 135 -4.88 -0.98 -6.22
N ILE A 136 -5.86 -1.65 -5.60
CA ILE A 136 -5.59 -2.80 -4.75
C ILE A 136 -5.61 -4.03 -5.66
N TYR A 137 -4.43 -4.57 -5.96
CA TYR A 137 -4.30 -5.76 -6.78
C TYR A 137 -3.98 -6.98 -5.92
N THR A 138 -4.89 -7.95 -5.82
CA THR A 138 -4.60 -9.23 -5.16
C THR A 138 -3.85 -10.13 -6.14
N GLY A 139 -2.53 -10.27 -5.94
CA GLY A 139 -1.71 -11.21 -6.69
C GLY A 139 -1.56 -12.55 -5.98
N THR A 140 -0.72 -13.43 -6.53
CA THR A 140 -0.38 -14.75 -5.94
C THR A 140 0.26 -14.67 -4.55
N LEU A 141 0.75 -13.48 -4.16
CA LEU A 141 1.42 -13.20 -2.88
C LEU A 141 0.56 -12.33 -1.94
N GLY A 142 -0.74 -12.20 -2.22
CA GLY A 142 -1.71 -11.48 -1.38
C GLY A 142 -2.03 -10.05 -1.82
N PRO A 143 -2.81 -9.29 -0.99
CA PRO A 143 -3.29 -7.95 -1.32
C PRO A 143 -2.15 -6.95 -1.56
N SER A 144 -2.16 -6.37 -2.76
CA SER A 144 -1.27 -5.39 -3.35
C SER A 144 -1.66 -3.93 -3.37
N VAL A 145 -1.14 -3.02 -2.55
CA VAL A 145 -1.38 -1.58 -2.87
C VAL A 145 -0.45 -1.17 -4.00
N ARG A 146 -1.01 -0.71 -5.13
CA ARG A 146 -0.29 -0.06 -6.22
C ARG A 146 -0.67 1.42 -6.26
N ALA A 147 0.30 2.32 -6.30
CA ALA A 147 0.05 3.71 -6.67
C ALA A 147 0.61 3.96 -8.07
N ILE A 148 -0.15 4.66 -8.91
CA ILE A 148 0.25 5.06 -10.25
C ILE A 148 0.11 6.58 -10.32
N ALA A 149 1.26 7.27 -10.46
CA ALA A 149 1.32 8.72 -10.57
C ALA A 149 1.80 9.14 -11.97
N PRO A 150 1.17 10.15 -12.60
CA PRO A 150 1.55 10.65 -13.92
C PRO A 150 2.83 11.49 -13.86
N VAL A 151 3.77 11.24 -14.78
CA VAL A 151 4.94 12.12 -14.96
C VAL A 151 4.50 13.34 -15.78
N ARG A 152 4.70 14.53 -15.22
CA ARG A 152 4.44 15.81 -15.90
C ARG A 152 5.76 16.40 -16.38
N GLY A 153 5.80 16.85 -17.63
CA GLY A 153 6.96 17.52 -18.22
C GLY A 153 7.17 18.91 -17.62
N HIS A 154 8.34 19.51 -17.86
CA HIS A 154 8.68 20.81 -17.28
C HIS A 154 8.02 21.97 -18.05
N ASP A 155 6.75 22.21 -17.76
CA ASP A 155 6.12 23.51 -17.98
C ASP A 155 5.86 24.12 -16.60
N GLY A 156 6.76 25.01 -16.16
CA GLY A 156 6.64 25.66 -14.87
C GLY A 156 5.30 26.40 -14.73
N ALA A 157 4.45 25.98 -13.79
CA ALA A 157 3.27 26.76 -13.41
C ALA A 157 2.82 26.44 -11.98
N SER A 158 3.65 26.77 -10.99
CA SER A 158 3.12 27.29 -9.74
C SER A 158 2.69 28.75 -9.94
N SER A 159 1.64 29.00 -10.75
CA SER A 159 0.84 30.25 -10.81
C SER A 159 0.02 30.32 -12.10
N GLY A 160 -1.31 30.38 -11.96
CA GLY A 160 -2.22 30.97 -12.96
C GLY A 160 -2.45 30.18 -14.25
N TRP A 161 -3.72 30.09 -14.66
CA TRP A 161 -4.21 29.63 -15.96
C TRP A 161 -4.38 28.11 -16.14
N TYR A 162 -5.37 27.59 -15.41
CA TYR A 162 -6.18 26.48 -15.89
C TYR A 162 -6.92 26.89 -17.18
N ARG A 163 -6.43 26.45 -18.36
CA ARG A 163 -7.27 26.34 -19.56
C ARG A 163 -7.95 24.98 -19.52
N ARG A 164 -9.22 25.00 -19.09
CA ARG A 164 -10.21 23.95 -19.34
C ARG A 164 -10.20 23.61 -20.84
N GLY A 165 -9.73 22.41 -21.22
CA GLY A 165 -10.04 21.85 -22.55
C GLY A 165 -8.89 21.43 -23.49
N SER A 166 -7.73 20.98 -23.02
CA SER A 166 -6.81 20.20 -23.87
C SER A 166 -6.09 19.12 -23.05
N PRO A 167 -6.18 17.81 -23.39
CA PRO A 167 -5.53 16.76 -22.61
C PRO A 167 -4.04 16.73 -22.97
N SER A 168 -3.19 17.41 -22.20
CA SER A 168 -1.76 17.13 -22.22
C SER A 168 -1.56 15.71 -21.70
N ARG A 169 -1.22 14.79 -22.60
CA ARG A 169 -0.98 13.39 -22.26
C ARG A 169 0.25 13.34 -21.34
N PRO A 170 0.17 12.72 -20.16
CA PRO A 170 1.31 12.62 -19.27
C PRO A 170 2.39 11.74 -19.91
N TRP A 171 3.65 12.05 -19.59
CA TRP A 171 4.85 11.49 -20.23
C TRP A 171 5.18 10.07 -19.77
N GLY A 172 4.47 9.57 -18.75
CA GLY A 172 4.62 8.24 -18.23
C GLY A 172 3.89 8.04 -16.91
N SER A 173 4.09 6.89 -16.27
CA SER A 173 3.58 6.66 -14.93
C SER A 173 4.50 5.83 -14.04
N VAL A 174 4.48 6.09 -12.72
CA VAL A 174 5.27 5.36 -11.72
C VAL A 174 4.36 4.43 -10.92
N GLY A 175 4.58 3.11 -11.05
CA GLY A 175 3.95 2.07 -10.25
C GLY A 175 4.83 1.62 -9.09
N ALA A 176 4.33 1.63 -7.85
CA ALA A 176 5.02 1.04 -6.69
C ALA A 176 4.12 0.02 -5.96
N ARG A 177 4.63 -1.12 -5.44
CA ARG A 177 3.85 -2.02 -4.54
C ARG A 177 4.59 -2.43 -3.29
N ARG A 178 3.89 -2.75 -2.18
CA ARG A 178 4.45 -3.40 -0.98
C ARG A 178 3.67 -4.68 -0.64
N TYR A 179 4.34 -5.73 -0.15
CA TYR A 179 3.68 -6.97 0.29
C TYR A 179 3.15 -6.87 1.72
N ARG A 180 1.97 -7.46 1.96
CA ARG A 180 1.42 -7.69 3.30
C ARG A 180 2.32 -8.70 4.02
N ARG A 181 3.06 -8.27 5.04
CA ARG A 181 3.74 -9.20 5.96
C ARG A 181 2.65 -9.96 6.73
N SER A 182 2.44 -11.23 6.42
CA SER A 182 1.65 -12.10 7.28
C SER A 182 2.43 -12.28 8.59
N LEU A 183 1.89 -11.79 9.70
CA LEU A 183 2.33 -12.19 11.03
C LEU A 183 2.15 -13.71 11.13
N ARG A 184 3.25 -14.44 11.14
CA ARG A 184 3.31 -15.80 11.72
C ARG A 184 3.55 -15.65 13.20
#